data_AF-A0A5P8WD74-F1
#
_entry.id   AF-A0A5P8WD74-F1
#
_cell.length_a   1.000
_cell.length_b   1.000
_cell.length_c   1.000
_cell.angle_alpha   90.00
_cell.angle_beta   90.00
_cell.angle_gamma   90.00
#
_symmetry.space_group_name_H-M   'P 1'
#
loop_
_entity.id
_entity.type
_entity.pdbx_description
1 polymer ?
#
loop_
_entity_poly.entity_id
_entity_poly.type
_entity_poly.pdbx_seq_one_letter_code
_entity_poly.pdbx_strand_id
1 'polypeptide(L)'
;MLKRDIQGKFALKDDDYRQVRSLRVTDETWKALGIAAECFGMTRADYLEQVIRDNASPSITWTRDTIDQAQTTVAQLATAPLSVATLETLRDQVLLQLKLGKQAPGYKAALKVLNHFIAALTS
;
A
#
# COMPACT_ATOMS: atom_id res chain seq x y z
N MET A 1 -25.36 -42.60 -40.05
CA MET A 1 -24.05 -43.21 -39.74
C MET A 1 -23.14 -42.08 -39.25
N LEU A 2 -23.00 -41.91 -37.93
CA LEU A 2 -22.25 -40.79 -37.33
C LEU A 2 -20.77 -41.14 -37.27
N LYS A 3 -19.94 -40.40 -38.03
CA LYS A 3 -18.48 -40.53 -38.00
C LYS A 3 -17.96 -40.14 -36.61
N ARG A 4 -17.28 -41.08 -35.96
CA ARG A 4 -16.54 -40.89 -34.70
C ARG A 4 -15.11 -40.46 -35.03
N ASP A 5 -14.91 -39.22 -35.47
CA ASP A 5 -13.57 -38.63 -35.61
C ASP A 5 -13.37 -37.60 -34.50
N ILE A 6 -13.12 -38.06 -33.27
CA ILE A 6 -12.59 -37.20 -32.22
C ILE A 6 -11.51 -37.97 -31.47
N GLN A 7 -10.38 -38.15 -32.15
CA GLN A 7 -9.16 -38.67 -31.55
C GLN A 7 -8.59 -37.63 -30.58
N GLY A 8 -8.76 -37.87 -29.27
CA GLY A 8 -7.91 -37.30 -28.22
C GLY A 8 -7.84 -35.77 -28.15
N LYS A 9 -8.94 -35.06 -28.34
CA LYS A 9 -9.00 -33.63 -28.05
C LYS A 9 -9.73 -33.44 -26.72
N PHE A 10 -8.99 -32.98 -25.71
CA PHE A 10 -9.57 -32.50 -24.47
C PHE A 10 -10.67 -31.49 -24.81
N ALA A 11 -11.87 -31.66 -24.25
CA ALA A 11 -12.93 -30.68 -24.37
C ALA A 11 -12.38 -29.33 -23.90
N LEU A 12 -12.58 -28.25 -24.68
CA LEU A 12 -12.29 -26.90 -24.21
C LEU A 12 -13.14 -26.69 -22.95
N LYS A 13 -12.47 -26.55 -21.80
CA LYS A 13 -13.13 -26.46 -20.50
C LYS A 13 -13.74 -25.07 -20.28
N ASP A 14 -13.38 -24.10 -21.12
CA ASP A 14 -13.90 -22.73 -21.14
C ASP A 14 -13.54 -22.09 -22.50
N ASP A 15 -14.44 -21.28 -23.09
CA ASP A 15 -14.22 -20.52 -24.34
C ASP A 15 -13.64 -19.12 -24.04
N ASP A 16 -13.51 -18.77 -22.76
CA ASP A 16 -12.95 -17.51 -22.30
C ASP A 16 -11.43 -17.63 -22.18
N TYR A 17 -10.72 -17.24 -23.25
CA TYR A 17 -9.27 -17.15 -23.24
C TYR A 17 -8.84 -16.09 -22.22
N ARG A 18 -8.43 -16.54 -21.03
CA ARG A 18 -7.77 -15.67 -20.05
C ARG A 18 -6.62 -14.94 -20.73
N GLN A 19 -6.69 -13.61 -20.79
CA GLN A 19 -5.59 -12.80 -21.33
C GLN A 19 -4.44 -12.78 -20.34
N VAL A 20 -3.52 -13.74 -20.47
CA VAL A 20 -2.32 -13.79 -19.64
C VAL A 20 -1.22 -12.93 -20.27
N ARG A 21 -0.44 -12.27 -19.42
CA ARG A 21 0.77 -11.53 -19.78
C ARG A 21 1.93 -11.99 -18.91
N SER A 22 3.14 -11.90 -19.44
CA SER A 22 4.37 -12.21 -18.71
C SER A 22 5.13 -10.93 -18.40
N LEU A 23 5.54 -10.78 -17.14
CA LEU A 23 6.36 -9.66 -16.66
C LEU A 23 7.75 -10.20 -16.29
N ARG A 24 8.81 -9.47 -16.64
CA ARG A 24 10.17 -9.77 -16.18
C ARG A 24 10.55 -8.82 -15.04
N VAL A 25 11.00 -9.40 -13.93
CA VAL A 25 11.45 -8.68 -12.74
C VAL A 25 12.71 -9.34 -12.19
N THR A 26 13.43 -8.66 -11.29
CA THR A 26 14.54 -9.26 -10.55
C THR A 26 14.03 -10.27 -9.52
N ASP A 27 14.88 -11.23 -9.14
CA ASP A 27 14.53 -12.26 -8.14
C ASP A 27 14.11 -11.63 -6.80
N GLU A 28 14.82 -10.59 -6.36
CA GLU A 28 14.49 -9.85 -5.14
C GLU A 28 13.10 -9.20 -5.23
N THR A 29 12.77 -8.61 -6.37
CA THR A 29 11.44 -8.02 -6.62
C THR A 29 10.36 -9.10 -6.61
N TRP A 30 10.63 -10.26 -7.22
CA TRP A 30 9.69 -11.37 -7.27
C TRP A 30 9.41 -11.96 -5.88
N LYS A 31 10.44 -12.05 -5.04
CA LYS A 31 10.33 -12.48 -3.64
C LYS A 31 9.54 -11.48 -2.81
N ALA A 32 9.84 -10.19 -2.93
CA ALA A 32 9.11 -9.13 -2.25
C ALA A 32 7.62 -9.12 -2.63
N LEU A 33 7.32 -9.34 -3.91
CA LEU A 33 5.95 -9.45 -4.40
C LEU A 33 5.21 -10.65 -3.80
N GLY A 34 5.90 -11.79 -3.64
CA GLY A 34 5.36 -12.97 -2.97
C GLY A 34 4.97 -12.68 -1.53
N ILE A 35 5.89 -12.11 -0.75
CA ILE A 35 5.66 -11.76 0.66
C ILE A 35 4.48 -10.79 0.77
N ALA A 36 4.44 -9.74 -0.07
CA ALA A 36 3.36 -8.77 -0.06
C ALA A 36 2.01 -9.43 -0.34
N ALA A 37 1.91 -10.24 -1.40
CA ALA A 37 0.67 -10.94 -1.75
C ALA A 37 0.19 -11.89 -0.64
N GLU A 38 1.12 -12.60 0.02
CA GLU A 38 0.82 -13.47 1.16
C GLU A 38 0.27 -12.69 2.36
N CYS A 39 0.81 -11.51 2.66
CA CYS A 39 0.28 -10.65 3.72
C CYS A 39 -1.18 -10.23 3.50
N PHE A 40 -1.63 -10.17 2.24
CA PHE A 40 -3.02 -9.90 1.87
C PHE A 40 -3.85 -11.16 1.64
N GLY A 41 -3.27 -12.35 1.79
CA GLY A 41 -3.96 -13.63 1.52
C GLY A 41 -4.35 -13.82 0.05
N MET A 42 -3.63 -13.18 -0.87
CA MET A 42 -3.93 -13.18 -2.31
C MET A 42 -2.84 -13.91 -3.10
N THR A 43 -3.15 -14.31 -4.34
CA THR A 43 -2.11 -14.76 -5.26
C THR A 43 -1.27 -13.57 -5.73
N ARG A 44 -0.01 -13.82 -6.10
CA ARG A 44 0.86 -12.79 -6.70
C ARG A 44 0.21 -12.10 -7.91
N ALA A 45 -0.57 -12.82 -8.71
CA ALA A 45 -1.25 -12.28 -9.87
C ALA A 45 -2.40 -11.35 -9.46
N ASP A 46 -3.25 -11.78 -8.53
CA ASP A 46 -4.37 -10.96 -8.05
C ASP A 46 -3.88 -9.69 -7.32
N TYR A 47 -2.77 -9.81 -6.58
CA TYR A 47 -2.12 -8.68 -5.94
C TYR A 47 -1.62 -7.66 -6.98
N LEU A 48 -0.98 -8.10 -8.06
CA LEU A 48 -0.55 -7.19 -9.14
C LEU A 48 -1.74 -6.48 -9.79
N GLU A 49 -2.82 -7.20 -10.08
CA GLU A 49 -4.04 -6.61 -10.64
C GLU A 49 -4.66 -5.58 -9.69
N GLN A 50 -4.65 -5.85 -8.39
CA GLN A 50 -5.14 -4.92 -7.37
C GLN A 50 -4.28 -3.66 -7.30
N VAL A 51 -2.96 -3.81 -7.27
CA VAL A 51 -2.02 -2.68 -7.29
C VAL A 51 -2.27 -1.81 -8.51
N ILE A 52 -2.42 -2.39 -9.71
CA ILE A 52 -2.68 -1.60 -10.92
C ILE A 52 -4.04 -0.90 -10.87
N ARG A 53 -5.09 -1.56 -10.36
CA ARG A 53 -6.42 -0.93 -10.18
C ARG A 53 -6.36 0.25 -9.22
N ASP A 54 -5.67 0.11 -8.10
CA ASP A 54 -5.55 1.17 -7.08
C ASP A 54 -4.69 2.34 -7.61
N ASN A 55 -3.67 2.03 -8.40
CA ASN A 55 -2.81 3.01 -9.07
C ASN A 55 -3.39 3.55 -10.39
N ALA A 56 -4.58 3.11 -10.82
CA ALA A 56 -5.26 3.64 -12.01
C ALA A 56 -5.74 5.09 -11.81
N SER A 57 -5.59 5.63 -10.60
CA SER A 57 -5.55 7.08 -10.34
C SER A 57 -4.41 7.69 -11.18
N PRO A 58 -4.67 8.56 -12.17
CA PRO A 58 -3.63 9.12 -13.02
C PRO A 58 -2.80 10.15 -12.23
N SER A 59 -1.88 9.69 -11.39
CA SER A 59 -0.86 10.56 -10.82
C SER A 59 0.34 10.55 -11.76
N ILE A 60 0.42 11.58 -12.60
CA ILE A 60 1.55 11.85 -13.52
C ILE A 60 2.81 12.27 -12.73
N THR A 61 2.69 12.52 -11.42
CA THR A 61 3.80 12.81 -10.53
C THR A 61 4.53 11.53 -10.15
N TRP A 62 5.54 11.16 -10.95
CA TRP A 62 6.64 10.31 -10.50
C TRP A 62 7.47 11.09 -9.47
N THR A 63 6.97 11.26 -8.25
CA THR A 63 7.86 11.57 -7.12
C THR A 63 8.63 10.29 -6.83
N ARG A 64 9.91 10.33 -7.22
CA ARG A 64 10.87 9.28 -6.95
C ARG A 64 11.17 9.31 -5.45
N ASP A 65 10.28 8.75 -4.66
CA ASP A 65 10.49 8.60 -3.23
C ASP A 65 11.47 7.44 -3.02
N THR A 66 12.75 7.80 -3.04
CA THR A 66 13.82 6.98 -2.50
C THR A 66 13.50 6.67 -1.04
N ILE A 67 13.18 5.40 -0.78
CA ILE A 67 13.43 4.64 0.44
C ILE A 67 13.26 5.45 1.73
N ASP A 68 12.06 5.38 2.30
CA ASP A 68 11.90 5.27 3.75
C ASP A 68 10.86 4.17 4.01
N GLN A 69 11.34 2.92 4.02
CA GLN A 69 10.60 1.82 4.62
C GLN A 69 10.57 2.01 6.14
N ALA A 70 9.59 2.78 6.60
CA ALA A 70 9.11 2.77 7.97
C ALA A 70 7.67 3.31 8.04
N GLN A 71 6.76 2.83 7.20
CA GLN A 71 5.32 3.13 7.37
C GLN A 71 4.43 2.08 6.70
N THR A 72 4.50 0.84 7.18
CA THR A 72 3.44 -0.17 6.96
C THR A 72 2.65 -0.33 8.25
N THR A 73 1.87 0.71 8.60
CA THR A 73 0.69 0.60 9.49
C THR A 73 -0.15 1.89 9.47
N VAL A 74 -0.49 2.43 8.30
CA VAL A 74 -1.54 3.47 8.21
C VAL A 74 -2.30 3.36 6.89
N ALA A 75 -3.00 2.26 6.65
CA ALA A 75 -3.96 2.17 5.55
C ALA A 75 -5.16 1.28 5.89
N GLN A 76 -5.65 1.38 7.13
CA GLN A 76 -7.01 0.99 7.49
C GLN A 76 -7.54 1.97 8.54
N LEU A 77 -7.92 3.18 8.10
CA LEU A 77 -8.90 3.98 8.84
C LEU A 77 -9.58 5.00 7.93
N ALA A 78 -10.12 4.53 6.81
CA ALA A 78 -11.23 5.25 6.19
C ALA A 78 -12.50 4.86 6.97
N THR A 79 -13.14 5.84 7.60
CA THR A 79 -14.45 5.77 8.30
C THR A 79 -14.43 5.59 9.83
N ALA A 80 -13.46 6.16 10.54
CA ALA A 80 -13.63 6.40 11.99
C ALA A 80 -13.30 7.86 12.32
N PRO A 81 -13.96 8.48 13.31
CA PRO A 81 -13.63 9.84 13.74
C PRO A 81 -12.13 9.90 14.06
N LEU A 82 -11.45 10.87 13.47
CA LEU A 82 -10.02 11.13 13.66
C LEU A 82 -9.75 11.26 15.16
N SER A 83 -9.31 10.16 15.78
CA SER A 83 -9.23 10.10 17.24
C SER A 83 -8.08 10.98 17.70
N VAL A 84 -8.28 11.73 18.78
CA VAL A 84 -7.26 12.57 19.41
C VAL A 84 -5.97 11.78 19.65
N ALA A 85 -6.09 10.50 20.03
CA ALA A 85 -4.96 9.60 20.25
C ALA A 85 -4.10 9.38 18.98
N THR A 86 -4.72 9.33 17.80
CA THR A 86 -3.99 9.22 16.52
C THR A 86 -3.19 10.49 16.24
N LEU A 87 -3.79 11.66 16.51
CA LEU A 87 -3.14 12.95 16.31
C LEU A 87 -1.96 13.17 17.28
N GLU A 88 -2.11 12.76 18.53
CA GLU A 88 -1.03 12.79 19.52
C GLU A 88 0.14 11.87 19.14
N THR A 89 -0.17 10.69 18.61
CA THR A 89 0.86 9.75 18.11
C THR A 89 1.65 10.37 16.95
N LEU A 90 0.97 11.02 16.01
CA LEU A 90 1.63 11.71 14.89
C LEU A 90 2.49 12.89 15.36
N ARG A 91 2.03 13.67 16.35
CA ARG A 91 2.83 14.74 16.97
C ARG A 91 4.13 14.18 17.52
N ASP A 92 4.07 13.08 18.27
CA ASP A 92 5.25 12.50 18.90
C ASP A 92 6.23 11.95 17.85
N GLN A 93 5.74 11.39 16.74
CA GLN A 93 6.56 10.99 15.61
C GLN A 93 7.28 12.19 14.95
N VAL A 94 6.57 13.30 14.73
CA VAL A 94 7.17 14.53 14.18
C VAL A 94 8.24 15.09 15.12
N LEU A 95 7.98 15.11 16.43
CA LEU A 95 8.95 15.57 17.42
C LEU A 95 10.20 14.69 17.48
N LEU A 96 10.08 13.37 17.26
CA LEU A 96 11.23 12.46 17.13
C LEU A 96 12.05 12.74 15.86
N GLN A 97 11.40 13.02 14.73
CA GLN A 97 12.06 13.33 13.46
C GLN A 97 12.90 14.61 13.53
N LEU A 98 12.47 15.59 14.32
CA LEU A 98 13.23 16.83 14.54
C LEU A 98 14.57 16.59 15.27
N LYS A 99 14.77 15.42 15.91
CA LYS A 99 15.99 15.05 16.65
C LYS A 99 16.43 16.11 17.68
N LEU A 100 15.48 16.88 18.21
CA LEU A 100 15.74 17.91 19.20
C LEU A 100 15.72 17.31 20.59
N GLY A 101 16.63 17.74 21.47
CA GLY A 101 16.56 17.40 22.88
C GLY A 101 15.27 17.96 23.50
N LYS A 102 14.66 17.23 24.45
CA LYS A 102 13.40 17.63 25.11
C LYS A 102 13.45 19.02 25.78
N GLN A 103 14.64 19.52 26.08
CA GLN A 103 14.86 20.85 26.67
C GLN A 103 15.23 21.93 25.65
N ALA A 104 15.42 21.59 24.38
CA ALA A 104 15.73 22.55 23.34
C ALA A 104 14.55 23.52 23.15
N PRO A 105 14.82 24.83 22.95
CA PRO A 105 13.77 25.82 22.72
C PRO A 105 12.92 25.48 21.49
N GLY A 106 13.54 24.95 20.42
CA GLY A 106 12.84 24.49 19.23
C GLY A 106 11.86 23.34 19.48
N TYR A 107 12.22 22.40 20.37
CA TYR A 107 11.33 21.28 20.73
C TYR A 107 10.06 21.79 21.41
N LYS A 108 10.21 22.70 22.37
CA LYS A 108 9.08 23.28 23.11
C LYS A 108 8.17 24.13 22.21
N ALA A 109 8.76 24.89 21.28
CA ALA A 109 8.01 25.66 20.31
C ALA A 109 7.20 24.76 19.37
N ALA A 110 7.81 23.72 18.80
CA ALA A 110 7.14 22.77 17.94
C ALA A 110 6.00 22.04 18.67
N LEU A 111 6.26 21.55 19.89
CA LEU A 111 5.26 20.89 20.72
C LEU A 111 4.03 21.80 20.98
N LYS A 112 4.26 23.07 21.28
CA LYS A 112 3.19 24.04 21.53
C LYS A 112 2.33 24.25 20.28
N VAL A 113 2.95 24.44 19.12
CA VAL A 113 2.24 24.66 17.85
C VAL A 113 1.44 23.42 17.45
N LEU A 114 2.02 22.23 17.58
CA LEU A 114 1.34 20.98 17.26
C LEU A 114 0.14 20.73 18.18
N ASN A 115 0.27 20.97 19.50
CA ASN A 115 -0.86 20.85 20.41
C ASN A 115 -1.99 21.84 20.08
N HIS A 116 -1.65 23.07 19.66
CA HIS A 116 -2.65 24.04 19.22
C HIS A 116 -3.36 23.59 17.93
N PHE A 117 -2.61 23.03 16.98
CA PHE A 117 -3.17 22.47 15.75
C PHE A 117 -4.14 21.32 16.01
N ILE A 118 -3.77 20.38 16.90
CA ILE A 118 -4.65 19.28 17.33
C ILE A 118 -5.94 19.85 17.93
N ALA A 119 -5.82 20.81 18.85
CA ALA A 119 -6.97 21.43 19.49
C ALA A 119 -7.92 22.10 18.47
N ALA A 120 -7.38 22.74 17.42
CA ALA A 120 -8.17 23.37 16.37
C ALA A 120 -8.91 22.35 15.47
N LEU A 121 -8.37 21.15 15.30
CA LEU A 121 -9.01 20.06 14.53
C LEU A 121 -10.06 19.30 15.33
N THR A 122 -9.97 19.34 16.66
CA THR A 122 -10.87 18.63 17.58
C THR A 122 -11.94 19.53 18.20
N SER A 123 -11.92 20.82 17.89
CA SER A 123 -12.91 21.83 18.31
C SER A 123 -14.08 21.88 17.35
#